data_AF-A0A534XRP8-F1
#
_entry.id   AF-A0A534XRP8-F1
#
_cell.length_a   1.000
_cell.length_b   1.000
_cell.length_c   1.000
_cell.angle_alpha   90.00
_cell.angle_beta   90.00
_cell.angle_gamma   90.00
#
_symmetry.space_group_name_H-M   'P 1'
#
loop_
_entity.id
_entity.type
_entity.pdbx_description
1 polymer ?
#
loop_
_entity_poly.entity_id
_entity_poly.type
_entity_poly.pdbx_seq_one_letter_code
_entity_poly.pdbx_strand_id
1 'polypeptide(L)'
;MKHEYRVTGDAAGQRLDKFLRKRLSEVPVSHLYKLVRTKKVRVNGTRAAIAQLLNEGDVVIVHAAQARPDAPLPERPAAHVRQDFRILYEDAHLLVCDKPAGLPIHPGTGITGDTLVDQARAYLARQGLEVAEGEFKPSPAHRLDRETSGVVVVAKTRQAMVRLTEIFTAGEAKKTYLALAKGRFQKERGTIEVRLPEHQQTFASKQVRGVNLQEAVTHYSKVAGGNETTLLELGIETGRTHQIRRHLAAIGHPVVGDAKYGDFAFNRRARASLGLRRMFLHSSRLALEHPITRKRLAFSAPLPDELSEALERAGIAWKPTSTV
;
A
#
# COMPACT_ATOMS: atom_id res chain seq x y z
N MET A 1 -28.32 -20.86 15.77
CA MET A 1 -27.25 -20.33 16.65
C MET A 1 -27.42 -18.81 16.81
N LYS A 2 -27.15 -18.30 18.01
CA LYS A 2 -27.11 -16.87 18.35
C LYS A 2 -25.65 -16.52 18.59
N HIS A 3 -25.09 -15.59 17.83
CA HIS A 3 -23.77 -15.03 18.12
C HIS A 3 -23.99 -13.66 18.76
N GLU A 4 -23.23 -13.39 19.82
CA GLU A 4 -23.25 -12.12 20.53
C GLU A 4 -21.84 -11.55 20.54
N TYR A 5 -21.70 -10.31 20.08
CA TYR A 5 -20.43 -9.61 20.01
C TYR A 5 -20.54 -8.32 20.77
N ARG A 6 -19.66 -8.11 21.75
CA ARG A 6 -19.50 -6.81 22.38
C ARG A 6 -18.51 -5.98 21.58
N VAL A 7 -18.87 -4.73 21.29
CA VAL A 7 -18.03 -3.78 20.56
C VAL A 7 -17.00 -3.22 21.54
N THR A 8 -15.72 -3.46 21.26
CA THR A 8 -14.61 -2.88 22.02
C THR A 8 -14.33 -1.45 21.55
N GLY A 9 -13.53 -0.67 22.29
CA GLY A 9 -13.08 0.65 21.84
C GLY A 9 -12.43 0.63 20.45
N ASP A 10 -11.71 -0.45 20.15
CA ASP A 10 -11.12 -0.70 18.84
C ASP A 10 -12.17 -0.84 17.72
N ALA A 11 -13.35 -1.40 18.00
CA ALA A 11 -14.42 -1.51 17.02
C ALA A 11 -15.35 -0.28 16.98
N ALA A 12 -15.19 0.67 17.90
CA ALA A 12 -15.99 1.89 17.95
C ALA A 12 -15.79 2.78 16.70
N GLY A 13 -16.86 3.43 16.26
CA GLY A 13 -16.92 4.19 15.01
C GLY A 13 -16.81 3.33 13.74
N GLN A 14 -16.80 1.99 13.84
CA GLN A 14 -16.85 1.13 12.66
C GLN A 14 -18.30 0.96 12.19
N ARG A 15 -18.51 0.95 10.85
CA ARG A 15 -19.80 0.54 10.29
C ARG A 15 -20.10 -0.92 10.60
N LEU A 16 -21.36 -1.21 10.93
CA LEU A 16 -21.83 -2.56 11.25
C LEU A 16 -21.47 -3.59 10.17
N ASP A 17 -21.62 -3.27 8.89
CA ASP A 17 -21.26 -4.18 7.80
C ASP A 17 -19.79 -4.58 7.82
N LYS A 18 -18.88 -3.62 8.01
CA LYS A 18 -17.44 -3.89 8.14
C LYS A 18 -17.14 -4.70 9.40
N PHE A 19 -17.82 -4.40 10.52
CA PHE A 19 -17.65 -5.12 11.78
C PHE A 19 -18.04 -6.59 11.63
N LEU A 20 -19.23 -6.85 11.08
CA LEU A 20 -19.74 -8.21 10.88
C LEU A 20 -18.92 -9.00 9.86
N ARG A 21 -18.48 -8.39 8.74
CA ARG A 21 -17.67 -9.10 7.73
C ARG A 21 -16.36 -9.64 8.30
N LYS A 22 -15.83 -8.99 9.33
CA LYS A 22 -14.59 -9.38 9.98
C LYS A 22 -14.79 -10.53 10.97
N ARG A 23 -15.88 -10.49 11.75
CA ARG A 23 -16.22 -11.53 12.75
C ARG A 23 -16.95 -12.73 12.17
N LEU A 24 -17.55 -12.57 11.00
CA LEU A 24 -18.24 -13.61 10.24
C LEU A 24 -17.57 -13.76 8.87
N SER A 25 -16.24 -13.94 8.85
CA SER A 25 -15.45 -14.04 7.62
C SER A 25 -15.89 -15.19 6.71
N GLU A 26 -16.54 -16.22 7.26
CA GLU A 26 -17.07 -17.36 6.53
C GLU A 26 -18.44 -17.09 5.87
N VAL A 27 -19.11 -16.00 6.25
CA VAL A 27 -20.42 -15.65 5.71
C VAL A 27 -20.23 -14.78 4.47
N PRO A 28 -20.70 -15.21 3.27
CA PRO A 28 -20.59 -14.40 2.07
C PRO A 28 -21.21 -13.01 2.27
N VAL A 29 -20.59 -12.00 1.66
CA VAL A 29 -21.05 -10.60 1.79
C VAL A 29 -22.53 -10.47 1.45
N SER A 30 -22.99 -11.07 0.34
CA SER A 30 -24.41 -11.05 -0.04
C SER A 30 -25.33 -11.64 1.04
N HIS A 31 -24.88 -12.68 1.74
CA HIS A 31 -25.63 -13.31 2.83
C HIS A 31 -25.64 -12.42 4.09
N LEU A 32 -24.54 -11.74 4.41
CA LEU A 32 -24.49 -10.79 5.52
C LEU A 32 -25.49 -9.64 5.32
N TYR A 33 -25.57 -9.09 4.11
CA TYR A 33 -26.56 -8.07 3.77
C TYR A 33 -27.99 -8.63 3.85
N LYS A 34 -28.19 -9.90 3.45
CA LYS A 34 -29.48 -10.58 3.64
C LYS A 34 -29.84 -10.70 5.11
N LEU A 35 -28.92 -11.08 6.00
CA LEU A 35 -29.17 -11.21 7.46
C LEU A 35 -29.59 -9.89 8.09
N VAL A 36 -28.95 -8.78 7.72
CA VAL A 36 -29.36 -7.45 8.20
C VAL A 36 -30.73 -7.07 7.63
N ARG A 37 -30.96 -7.27 6.32
CA ARG A 37 -32.24 -6.99 5.67
C ARG A 37 -33.40 -7.81 6.23
N THR A 38 -33.16 -9.09 6.59
CA THR A 38 -34.16 -9.99 7.18
C THR A 38 -34.28 -9.83 8.71
N LYS A 39 -33.69 -8.77 9.27
CA LYS A 39 -33.82 -8.38 10.70
C LYS A 39 -33.27 -9.44 11.65
N LYS A 40 -32.28 -10.21 11.18
CA LYS A 40 -31.57 -11.23 11.97
C LYS A 40 -30.36 -10.66 12.70
N VAL A 41 -30.04 -9.38 12.49
CA VAL A 41 -29.00 -8.66 13.23
C VAL A 41 -29.64 -7.57 14.09
N ARG A 42 -29.23 -7.50 15.36
CA ARG A 42 -29.64 -6.48 16.31
C ARG A 42 -28.44 -5.80 16.94
N VAL A 43 -28.58 -4.53 17.29
CA VAL A 43 -27.61 -3.79 18.12
C VAL A 43 -28.34 -3.21 19.32
N ASN A 44 -27.86 -3.49 20.52
CA ASN A 44 -28.49 -3.13 21.79
C ASN A 44 -29.98 -3.53 21.84
N GLY A 45 -30.29 -4.73 21.35
CA GLY A 45 -31.66 -5.26 21.28
C GLY A 45 -32.54 -4.70 20.15
N THR A 46 -32.13 -3.63 19.47
CA THR A 46 -32.87 -2.97 18.38
C THR A 46 -32.46 -3.46 17.00
N ARG A 47 -33.31 -3.27 15.97
CA ARG A 47 -33.01 -3.68 14.59
C ARG A 47 -31.86 -2.84 14.04
N ALA A 48 -30.86 -3.52 13.50
CA ALA A 48 -29.64 -2.88 13.05
C ALA A 48 -29.73 -2.38 11.60
N ALA A 49 -29.22 -1.18 11.31
CA ALA A 49 -29.02 -0.71 9.95
C ALA A 49 -27.61 -1.06 9.45
N ILE A 50 -27.47 -1.52 8.20
CA ILE A 50 -26.22 -2.07 7.66
C ILE A 50 -25.04 -1.09 7.69
N ALA A 51 -25.33 0.22 7.56
CA ALA A 51 -24.34 1.29 7.53
C ALA A 51 -24.22 2.06 8.86
N GLN A 52 -24.94 1.64 9.92
CA GLN A 52 -24.85 2.31 11.22
C GLN A 52 -23.43 2.18 11.80
N LEU A 53 -22.98 3.23 12.47
CA LEU A 53 -21.72 3.21 13.22
C LEU A 53 -21.98 2.60 14.59
N LEU A 54 -21.02 1.79 15.05
CA LEU A 54 -21.07 1.15 16.36
C LEU A 54 -20.34 2.00 17.40
N ASN A 55 -20.80 1.98 18.64
CA ASN A 55 -20.15 2.60 19.78
C ASN A 55 -19.49 1.54 20.67
N GLU A 56 -18.45 1.93 21.41
CA GLU A 56 -17.87 1.06 22.42
C GLU A 56 -18.94 0.62 23.43
N GLY A 57 -18.94 -0.66 23.79
CA GLY A 57 -19.92 -1.27 24.68
C GLY A 57 -21.18 -1.77 24.00
N ASP A 58 -21.44 -1.39 22.74
CA ASP A 58 -22.60 -1.89 21.98
C ASP A 58 -22.60 -3.43 21.93
N VAL A 59 -23.78 -4.03 22.04
CA VAL A 59 -23.98 -5.47 21.94
C VAL A 59 -24.63 -5.80 20.60
N VAL A 60 -23.87 -6.43 19.72
CA VAL A 60 -24.33 -6.88 18.40
C VAL A 60 -24.74 -8.35 18.48
N ILE A 61 -26.01 -8.64 18.22
CA ILE A 61 -26.56 -10.00 18.21
C ILE A 61 -26.88 -10.41 16.78
N VAL A 62 -26.36 -11.56 16.35
CA VAL A 62 -26.63 -12.15 15.03
C VAL A 62 -27.34 -13.49 15.21
N HIS A 63 -28.56 -13.60 14.67
CA HIS A 63 -29.35 -14.82 14.68
C HIS A 63 -29.18 -15.60 13.37
N ALA A 64 -28.86 -16.89 13.47
CA ALA A 64 -28.82 -17.84 12.36
C ALA A 64 -27.81 -17.50 11.24
N ALA A 65 -26.57 -17.15 11.60
CA ALA A 65 -25.46 -17.27 10.66
C ALA A 65 -25.16 -18.76 10.46
N GLN A 66 -25.67 -19.39 9.40
CA GLN A 66 -25.18 -20.70 9.00
C GLN A 66 -23.85 -20.50 8.26
N ALA A 67 -22.77 -21.01 8.84
CA ALA A 67 -21.49 -21.15 8.17
C ALA A 67 -21.63 -22.12 6.99
N ARG A 68 -20.90 -21.87 5.90
CA ARG A 68 -20.63 -22.91 4.90
C ARG A 68 -19.37 -23.68 5.34
N PRO A 69 -19.16 -24.91 4.86
CA PRO A 69 -17.95 -25.70 5.16
C PRO A 69 -16.66 -25.15 4.53
N ASP A 70 -16.72 -24.09 3.73
CA ASP A 70 -15.53 -23.42 3.20
C ASP A 70 -14.90 -22.56 4.30
N ALA A 71 -14.34 -23.23 5.31
CA ALA A 71 -13.51 -22.60 6.33
C ALA A 71 -12.41 -21.78 5.62
N PRO A 72 -12.06 -20.59 6.14
CA PRO A 72 -10.87 -19.88 5.71
C PRO A 72 -9.70 -20.86 5.72
N LEU A 73 -8.86 -20.82 4.69
CA LEU A 73 -7.59 -21.56 4.72
C LEU A 73 -6.90 -21.23 6.06
N PRO A 74 -6.46 -22.24 6.83
CA PRO A 74 -5.88 -22.01 8.15
C PRO A 74 -4.75 -20.98 8.04
N GLU A 75 -4.77 -19.96 8.91
CA GLU A 75 -3.70 -18.97 8.97
C GLU A 75 -2.38 -19.73 9.18
N ARG A 76 -1.43 -19.58 8.25
CA ARG A 76 -0.11 -20.21 8.38
C ARG A 76 0.54 -19.73 9.68
N PRO A 77 1.12 -20.62 10.51
CA PRO A 77 1.80 -20.20 11.72
C PRO A 77 2.89 -19.16 11.40
N ALA A 78 2.96 -18.11 12.22
CA ALA A 78 3.91 -17.01 12.05
C ALA A 78 5.38 -17.49 11.96
N ALA A 79 5.71 -18.63 12.57
CA ALA A 79 7.03 -19.24 12.51
C ALA A 79 7.47 -19.64 11.08
N HIS A 80 6.54 -19.88 10.16
CA HIS A 80 6.84 -20.32 8.79
C HIS A 80 6.83 -19.19 7.76
N VAL A 81 6.55 -17.96 8.19
CA VAL A 81 6.50 -16.78 7.31
C VAL A 81 7.84 -16.06 7.37
N ARG A 82 8.50 -15.97 6.22
CA ARG A 82 9.81 -15.28 6.07
C ARG A 82 9.66 -13.77 6.34
N GLN A 83 10.77 -13.12 6.64
CA GLN A 83 10.87 -11.67 6.70
C GLN A 83 11.93 -11.21 5.72
N ASP A 84 11.49 -10.61 4.62
CA ASP A 84 12.38 -10.13 3.56
C ASP A 84 12.59 -8.60 3.62
N PHE A 85 11.84 -7.89 4.46
CA PHE A 85 11.99 -6.45 4.67
C PHE A 85 12.93 -6.12 5.83
N ARG A 86 13.60 -4.96 5.74
CA ARG A 86 14.36 -4.38 6.86
C ARG A 86 13.47 -3.44 7.67
N ILE A 87 13.73 -3.32 8.96
CA ILE A 87 13.00 -2.40 9.84
C ILE A 87 13.76 -1.09 9.88
N LEU A 88 13.09 0.01 9.52
CA LEU A 88 13.64 1.37 9.56
C LEU A 88 13.29 2.08 10.86
N TYR A 89 12.13 1.75 11.43
CA TYR A 89 11.64 2.34 12.68
C TYR A 89 10.51 1.47 13.24
N GLU A 90 10.46 1.35 14.57
CA GLU A 90 9.35 0.68 15.25
C GLU A 90 9.08 1.35 16.60
N ASP A 91 7.79 1.54 16.91
CA ASP A 91 7.31 1.92 18.24
C ASP A 91 6.01 1.19 18.57
N ALA A 92 5.27 1.62 19.59
CA ALA A 92 4.00 1.00 19.99
C ALA A 92 2.91 1.04 18.90
N HIS A 93 2.95 2.01 17.99
CA HIS A 93 1.90 2.32 17.03
C HIS A 93 2.29 2.11 15.56
N LEU A 94 3.58 2.18 15.24
CA LEU A 94 4.12 2.13 13.90
C LEU A 94 5.17 1.04 13.75
N LEU A 95 5.17 0.40 12.58
CA LEU A 95 6.29 -0.37 12.04
C LEU A 95 6.59 0.20 10.65
N VAL A 96 7.82 0.66 10.43
CA VAL A 96 8.27 1.20 9.15
C VAL A 96 9.27 0.25 8.53
N CYS A 97 8.94 -0.22 7.33
CA CYS A 97 9.69 -1.24 6.62
C CYS A 97 10.41 -0.62 5.41
N ASP A 98 11.63 -1.06 5.13
CA ASP A 98 12.22 -1.00 3.80
C ASP A 98 11.82 -2.26 3.03
N LYS A 99 10.82 -2.11 2.15
CA LYS A 99 10.26 -3.22 1.38
C LYS A 99 11.18 -3.55 0.20
N PRO A 100 11.62 -4.81 0.02
CA PRO A 100 12.35 -5.19 -1.18
C PRO A 100 11.43 -5.17 -2.42
N ALA A 101 12.04 -5.12 -3.60
CA ALA A 101 11.31 -5.34 -4.84
C ALA A 101 10.85 -6.81 -4.95
N GLY A 102 9.74 -7.04 -5.66
CA GLY A 102 9.16 -8.38 -5.82
C GLY A 102 8.16 -8.77 -4.72
N LEU A 103 8.24 -8.14 -3.53
CA LEU A 103 7.29 -8.38 -2.44
C LEU A 103 5.98 -7.59 -2.62
N PRO A 104 4.82 -8.25 -2.77
CA PRO A 104 3.51 -7.58 -2.81
C PRO A 104 3.14 -7.01 -1.44
N ILE A 105 2.30 -5.95 -1.42
CA ILE A 105 1.86 -5.34 -0.15
C ILE A 105 0.76 -6.16 0.54
N HIS A 106 -0.21 -6.63 -0.25
CA HIS A 106 -1.41 -7.33 0.22
C HIS A 106 -1.69 -8.57 -0.62
N PRO A 107 -2.36 -9.59 -0.04
CA PRO A 107 -2.91 -10.71 -0.81
C PRO A 107 -3.92 -10.21 -1.86
N GLY A 108 -4.09 -10.99 -2.93
CA GLY A 108 -5.02 -10.64 -4.00
C GLY A 108 -5.00 -11.65 -5.14
N THR A 109 -5.85 -11.44 -6.13
CA THR A 109 -5.95 -12.31 -7.30
C THR A 109 -4.60 -12.41 -8.01
N GLY A 110 -4.11 -13.64 -8.20
CA GLY A 110 -2.82 -13.91 -8.87
C GLY A 110 -1.58 -13.64 -8.01
N ILE A 111 -1.74 -13.33 -6.72
CA ILE A 111 -0.64 -13.24 -5.77
C ILE A 111 -0.51 -14.58 -5.05
N THR A 112 0.67 -15.20 -5.18
CA THR A 112 1.05 -16.42 -4.48
C THR A 112 2.17 -16.11 -3.49
N GLY A 113 2.20 -16.84 -2.38
CA GLY A 113 3.18 -16.64 -1.31
C GLY A 113 2.86 -15.49 -0.36
N ASP A 114 3.81 -15.19 0.53
CA ASP A 114 3.64 -14.23 1.61
C ASP A 114 3.78 -12.79 1.09
N THR A 115 2.94 -11.89 1.60
CA THR A 115 2.98 -10.46 1.28
C THR A 115 3.56 -9.66 2.44
N LEU A 116 3.90 -8.38 2.22
CA LEU A 116 4.44 -7.51 3.27
C LEU A 116 3.54 -7.49 4.52
N VAL A 117 2.21 -7.45 4.35
CA VAL A 117 1.30 -7.48 5.50
C VAL A 117 1.39 -8.81 6.26
N ASP A 118 1.56 -9.94 5.56
CA ASP A 118 1.69 -11.26 6.19
C ASP A 118 3.02 -11.34 6.95
N GLN A 119 4.11 -10.92 6.31
CA GLN A 119 5.44 -10.90 6.93
C GLN A 119 5.51 -9.94 8.13
N ALA A 120 4.90 -8.76 8.03
CA ALA A 120 4.87 -7.78 9.12
C ALA A 120 4.08 -8.29 10.32
N ARG A 121 2.92 -8.93 10.09
CA ARG A 121 2.13 -9.55 11.17
C ARG A 121 2.87 -10.71 11.80
N ALA A 122 3.51 -11.57 11.00
CA ALA A 122 4.30 -12.67 11.52
C ALA A 122 5.49 -12.20 12.35
N TYR A 123 6.18 -11.15 11.90
CA TYR A 123 7.24 -10.50 12.68
C TYR A 123 6.73 -9.98 14.02
N LEU A 124 5.64 -9.21 14.02
CA LEU A 124 5.07 -8.64 15.25
C LEU A 124 4.58 -9.73 16.22
N ALA A 125 3.97 -10.80 15.71
CA ALA A 125 3.57 -11.95 16.53
C ALA A 125 4.79 -12.63 17.19
N ARG A 126 5.92 -12.76 16.47
CA ARG A 126 7.18 -13.25 17.05
C ARG A 126 7.75 -12.31 18.13
N GLN A 127 7.43 -11.02 18.07
CA GLN A 127 7.77 -10.04 19.11
C GLN A 127 6.76 -10.03 20.28
N GLY A 128 5.79 -10.94 20.30
CA GLY A 128 4.79 -11.05 21.37
C GLY A 128 3.56 -10.15 21.19
N LEU A 129 3.35 -9.55 20.00
CA LEU A 129 2.09 -8.86 19.71
C LEU A 129 0.98 -9.88 19.51
N GLU A 130 0.15 -10.06 20.53
CA GLU A 130 -1.09 -10.81 20.45
C GLU A 130 -2.24 -9.88 20.03
N VAL A 131 -2.97 -10.26 18.97
CA VAL A 131 -4.14 -9.51 18.50
C VAL A 131 -5.35 -10.42 18.62
N ALA A 132 -6.31 -10.04 19.47
CA ALA A 132 -7.49 -10.85 19.69
C ALA A 132 -8.35 -10.96 18.42
N GLU A 133 -9.14 -12.03 18.34
CA GLU A 133 -9.94 -12.30 17.15
C GLU A 133 -10.95 -11.17 16.86
N GLY A 134 -10.89 -10.64 15.64
CA GLY A 134 -11.70 -9.51 15.18
C GLY A 134 -11.25 -8.13 15.66
N GLU A 135 -10.14 -8.03 16.41
CA GLU A 135 -9.47 -6.75 16.66
C GLU A 135 -8.58 -6.32 15.49
N PHE A 136 -8.21 -5.05 15.46
CA PHE A 136 -7.45 -4.50 14.34
C PHE A 136 -6.11 -5.22 14.18
N LYS A 137 -5.94 -5.91 13.04
CA LYS A 137 -4.67 -6.53 12.72
C LYS A 137 -3.74 -5.48 12.08
N PRO A 138 -2.44 -5.44 12.46
CA PRO A 138 -1.47 -4.55 11.86
C PRO A 138 -1.54 -4.56 10.33
N SER A 139 -1.53 -3.38 9.72
CA SER A 139 -1.81 -3.25 8.29
C SER A 139 -1.04 -2.06 7.66
N PRO A 140 -0.54 -2.20 6.41
CA PRO A 140 0.05 -1.09 5.65
C PRO A 140 -0.92 0.09 5.48
N ALA A 141 -0.46 1.30 5.77
CA ALA A 141 -1.26 2.53 5.64
C ALA A 141 -1.23 3.13 4.22
N HIS A 142 -0.28 2.68 3.40
CA HIS A 142 -0.21 2.99 1.98
C HIS A 142 0.37 1.80 1.22
N ARG A 143 0.33 1.87 -0.11
CA ARG A 143 0.82 0.82 -1.00
C ARG A 143 1.99 1.30 -1.84
N LEU A 144 2.86 0.35 -2.19
CA LEU A 144 3.81 0.42 -3.29
C LEU A 144 3.48 -0.69 -4.29
N ASP A 145 3.93 -0.53 -5.53
CA ASP A 145 3.84 -1.62 -6.51
C ASP A 145 4.75 -2.78 -6.08
N ARG A 146 4.43 -4.00 -6.55
CA ARG A 146 5.22 -5.20 -6.24
C ARG A 146 6.71 -4.99 -6.57
N GLU A 147 6.98 -4.46 -7.75
CA GLU A 147 8.32 -4.17 -8.25
C GLU A 147 8.86 -2.79 -7.80
N THR A 148 8.26 -2.11 -6.84
CA THR A 148 8.83 -0.89 -6.26
C THR A 148 9.41 -1.23 -4.89
N SER A 149 10.67 -0.90 -4.64
CA SER A 149 11.29 -1.06 -3.31
C SER A 149 11.17 0.22 -2.48
N GLY A 150 11.50 0.16 -1.18
CA GLY A 150 11.63 1.33 -0.31
C GLY A 150 10.58 1.41 0.79
N VAL A 151 10.42 2.62 1.35
CA VAL A 151 9.72 2.86 2.62
C VAL A 151 8.22 2.51 2.54
N VAL A 152 7.75 1.69 3.47
CA VAL A 152 6.33 1.41 3.73
C VAL A 152 6.01 1.51 5.21
N VAL A 153 4.93 2.19 5.55
CA VAL A 153 4.44 2.31 6.94
C VAL A 153 3.30 1.35 7.20
N VAL A 154 3.45 0.55 8.25
CA VAL A 154 2.45 -0.35 8.82
C VAL A 154 1.95 0.24 10.14
N ALA A 155 0.64 0.45 10.25
CA ALA A 155 0.03 0.78 11.54
C ALA A 155 -0.12 -0.50 12.37
N LYS A 156 0.37 -0.48 13.61
CA LYS A 156 0.19 -1.56 14.60
C LYS A 156 -1.15 -1.46 15.32
N THR A 157 -1.71 -0.24 15.41
CA THR A 157 -2.97 0.05 16.12
C THR A 157 -4.00 0.68 15.18
N ARG A 158 -5.29 0.52 15.50
CA ARG A 158 -6.37 1.10 14.69
C ARG A 158 -6.33 2.63 14.69
N GLN A 159 -6.10 3.24 15.85
CA GLN A 159 -6.00 4.69 15.98
C GLN A 159 -4.93 5.25 15.04
N ALA A 160 -3.76 4.59 15.00
CA ALA A 160 -2.69 4.97 14.07
C ALA A 160 -3.12 4.82 12.60
N MET A 161 -3.82 3.73 12.25
CA MET A 161 -4.31 3.51 10.88
C MET A 161 -5.28 4.61 10.43
N VAL A 162 -6.23 5.00 11.28
CA VAL A 162 -7.20 6.06 10.98
C VAL A 162 -6.46 7.37 10.70
N ARG A 163 -5.57 7.79 11.60
CA ARG A 163 -4.84 9.06 11.44
C ARG A 163 -3.86 9.03 10.25
N LEU A 164 -3.17 7.92 10.00
CA LEU A 164 -2.33 7.78 8.80
C LEU A 164 -3.14 7.86 7.52
N THR A 165 -4.34 7.28 7.50
CA THR A 165 -5.24 7.37 6.34
C THR A 165 -5.61 8.83 6.05
N GLU A 166 -5.91 9.62 7.08
CA GLU A 166 -6.15 11.06 6.95
C GLU A 166 -4.92 11.79 6.38
N ILE A 167 -3.74 11.58 6.97
CA ILE A 167 -2.47 12.19 6.55
C ILE A 167 -2.19 11.90 5.06
N PHE A 168 -2.36 10.66 4.62
CA PHE A 168 -2.14 10.30 3.22
C PHE A 168 -3.22 10.83 2.28
N THR A 169 -4.47 10.94 2.74
CA THR A 169 -5.59 11.45 1.94
C THR A 169 -5.51 12.96 1.78
N ALA A 170 -5.07 13.68 2.81
CA ALA A 170 -4.88 15.12 2.81
C ALA A 170 -3.59 15.57 2.09
N GLY A 171 -2.73 14.64 1.66
CA GLY A 171 -1.45 14.98 1.03
C GLY A 171 -0.39 15.53 2.00
N GLU A 172 -0.59 15.36 3.31
CA GLU A 172 0.32 15.87 4.36
C GLU A 172 1.64 15.09 4.42
N ALA A 173 1.64 13.82 3.99
CA ALA A 173 2.85 13.01 3.90
C ALA A 173 3.66 13.34 2.64
N LYS A 174 4.95 13.66 2.84
CA LYS A 174 5.90 13.88 1.75
C LYS A 174 6.57 12.57 1.35
N LYS A 175 6.34 12.13 0.12
CA LYS A 175 6.92 10.90 -0.45
C LYS A 175 7.93 11.29 -1.51
N THR A 176 9.15 10.79 -1.37
CA THR A 176 10.22 10.98 -2.33
C THR A 176 10.59 9.64 -2.94
N TYR A 177 10.70 9.63 -4.27
CA TYR A 177 11.08 8.46 -5.04
C TYR A 177 12.33 8.76 -5.85
N LEU A 178 13.17 7.74 -6.06
CA LEU A 178 14.21 7.75 -7.07
C LEU A 178 13.79 6.86 -8.23
N ALA A 179 13.95 7.36 -9.46
CA ALA A 179 13.73 6.58 -10.66
C ALA A 179 14.81 6.86 -11.70
N LEU A 180 15.28 5.82 -12.37
CA LEU A 180 16.06 5.97 -13.59
C LEU A 180 15.09 6.02 -14.76
N ALA A 181 14.99 7.19 -15.39
CA ALA A 181 14.15 7.42 -16.56
C ALA A 181 14.96 7.25 -17.85
N LYS A 182 14.34 6.71 -18.90
CA LYS A 182 14.94 6.66 -20.24
C LYS A 182 15.02 8.07 -20.83
N GLY A 183 16.13 8.39 -21.48
CA GLY A 183 16.37 9.64 -22.19
C GLY A 183 16.99 10.73 -21.32
N ARG A 184 17.23 11.89 -21.95
CA ARG A 184 17.82 13.07 -21.32
C ARG A 184 16.76 14.10 -20.99
N PHE A 185 16.70 14.55 -19.75
CA PHE A 185 15.87 15.67 -19.34
C PHE A 185 16.62 16.98 -19.53
N GLN A 186 16.03 17.89 -20.33
CA GLN A 186 16.60 19.23 -20.57
C GLN A 186 16.36 20.18 -19.39
N LYS A 187 15.22 20.04 -18.71
CA LYS A 187 14.88 20.85 -17.54
C LYS A 187 15.39 20.19 -16.26
N GLU A 188 15.96 20.98 -15.37
CA GLU A 188 16.39 20.52 -14.05
C GLU A 188 15.22 20.12 -13.15
N ARG A 189 14.05 20.75 -13.33
CA ARG A 189 12.84 20.47 -12.55
C ARG A 189 11.59 20.62 -13.41
N GLY A 190 10.51 19.96 -13.03
CA GLY A 190 9.21 20.16 -13.66
C GLY A 190 8.08 19.41 -12.96
N THR A 191 6.87 19.62 -13.47
CA THR A 191 5.64 18.98 -13.00
C THR A 191 4.97 18.27 -14.16
N ILE A 192 4.44 17.08 -13.90
CA ILE A 192 3.64 16.28 -14.82
C ILE A 192 2.22 16.19 -14.25
N GLU A 193 1.25 16.77 -14.96
CA GLU A 193 -0.15 16.89 -14.54
C GLU A 193 -1.10 16.11 -15.47
N VAL A 194 -0.56 15.12 -16.19
CA VAL A 194 -1.33 14.30 -17.12
C VAL A 194 -2.36 13.48 -16.33
N ARG A 195 -3.66 13.79 -16.50
CA ARG A 195 -4.74 13.03 -15.86
C ARG A 195 -4.68 11.55 -16.24
N LEU A 196 -4.93 10.69 -15.26
CA LEU A 196 -4.78 9.25 -15.41
C LEU A 196 -6.14 8.53 -15.41
N PRO A 197 -6.40 7.66 -16.40
CA PRO A 197 -7.53 6.74 -16.33
C PRO A 197 -7.58 5.96 -15.01
N GLU A 198 -8.79 5.88 -14.45
CA GLU A 198 -9.09 5.08 -13.28
C GLU A 198 -8.86 3.58 -13.57
N HIS A 199 -8.01 2.95 -12.76
CA HIS A 199 -7.47 1.62 -13.05
C HIS A 199 -8.53 0.50 -13.06
N GLN A 200 -9.64 0.66 -12.32
CA GLN A 200 -10.64 -0.40 -12.10
C GLN A 200 -11.96 -0.18 -12.84
N GLN A 201 -12.02 0.73 -13.82
CA GLN A 201 -13.23 0.84 -14.62
C GLN A 201 -13.46 -0.44 -15.43
N THR A 202 -14.60 -1.09 -15.19
CA THR A 202 -15.06 -2.24 -15.97
C THR A 202 -15.37 -1.82 -17.40
N PHE A 203 -15.28 -2.75 -18.34
CA PHE A 203 -15.62 -2.49 -19.74
C PHE A 203 -17.05 -1.92 -19.89
N ALA A 204 -18.01 -2.51 -19.16
CA ALA A 204 -19.38 -2.00 -19.08
C ALA A 204 -19.46 -0.56 -18.54
N SER A 205 -18.70 -0.22 -17.49
CA SER A 205 -18.70 1.16 -16.98
C SER A 205 -18.12 2.17 -17.97
N LYS A 206 -17.13 1.77 -18.78
CA LYS A 206 -16.52 2.62 -19.80
C LYS A 206 -17.46 2.90 -20.96
N GLN A 207 -18.24 1.90 -21.39
CA GLN A 207 -19.25 2.09 -22.43
C GLN A 207 -20.35 3.06 -22.01
N VAL A 208 -20.77 3.03 -20.74
CA VAL A 208 -21.87 3.87 -20.24
C VAL A 208 -21.41 5.28 -19.86
N ARG A 209 -20.25 5.42 -19.20
CA ARG A 209 -19.81 6.69 -18.59
C ARG A 209 -18.55 7.28 -19.21
N GLY A 210 -17.99 6.62 -20.22
CA GLY A 210 -16.66 6.96 -20.74
C GLY A 210 -15.52 6.60 -19.77
N VAL A 211 -14.30 6.96 -20.16
CA VAL A 211 -13.12 6.77 -19.31
C VAL A 211 -13.06 7.88 -18.27
N ASN A 212 -13.10 7.51 -16.99
CA ASN A 212 -12.96 8.46 -15.90
C ASN A 212 -11.48 8.81 -15.71
N LEU A 213 -11.15 10.08 -15.89
CA LEU A 213 -9.80 10.61 -15.74
C LEU A 213 -9.64 11.23 -14.36
N GLN A 214 -8.69 10.71 -13.59
CA GLN A 214 -8.39 11.18 -12.25
C GLN A 214 -7.23 12.16 -12.30
N GLU A 215 -7.31 13.22 -11.49
CA GLU A 215 -6.20 14.13 -11.28
C GLU A 215 -5.01 13.39 -10.68
N ALA A 216 -3.86 13.65 -11.28
CA ALA A 216 -2.58 13.07 -10.92
C ALA A 216 -1.49 14.12 -11.12
N VAL A 217 -0.69 14.37 -10.08
CA VAL A 217 0.38 15.38 -10.10
C VAL A 217 1.67 14.75 -9.59
N THR A 218 2.73 14.85 -10.38
CA THR A 218 4.08 14.38 -10.03
C THR A 218 5.10 15.46 -10.34
N HIS A 219 5.86 15.86 -9.34
CA HIS A 219 7.01 16.74 -9.53
C HIS A 219 8.26 15.90 -9.70
N TYR A 220 9.18 16.35 -10.54
CA TYR A 220 10.50 15.74 -10.69
C TYR A 220 11.59 16.79 -10.56
N SER A 221 12.74 16.37 -10.06
CA SER A 221 14.01 17.08 -10.14
C SER A 221 15.05 16.13 -10.74
N LYS A 222 15.82 16.62 -11.71
CA LYS A 222 16.98 15.92 -12.24
C LYS A 222 18.05 15.89 -11.16
N VAL A 223 18.48 14.68 -10.80
CA VAL A 223 19.52 14.46 -9.79
C VAL A 223 20.87 14.31 -10.49
N ALA A 224 20.90 13.50 -11.54
CA ALA A 224 22.08 13.29 -12.36
C ALA A 224 21.67 12.78 -13.74
N GLY A 225 22.47 13.11 -14.76
CA GLY A 225 22.25 12.68 -16.14
C GLY A 225 23.31 11.70 -16.61
N GLY A 226 22.90 10.66 -17.31
CA GLY A 226 23.77 9.76 -18.07
C GLY A 226 23.60 9.99 -19.58
N ASN A 227 24.21 9.10 -20.38
CA ASN A 227 24.17 9.22 -21.84
C ASN A 227 22.78 9.01 -22.44
N GLU A 228 22.05 7.98 -21.99
CA GLU A 228 20.72 7.63 -22.50
C GLU A 228 19.67 7.54 -21.38
N THR A 229 20.02 7.95 -20.17
CA THR A 229 19.17 7.85 -18.97
C THR A 229 19.35 9.07 -18.09
N THR A 230 18.36 9.33 -17.25
CA THR A 230 18.40 10.40 -16.27
C THR A 230 17.91 9.87 -14.92
N LEU A 231 18.69 10.07 -13.85
CA LEU A 231 18.23 9.81 -12.50
C LEU A 231 17.39 10.99 -12.03
N LEU A 232 16.15 10.68 -11.64
CA LEU A 232 15.18 11.65 -11.16
C LEU A 232 14.85 11.38 -9.69
N GLU A 233 14.72 12.46 -8.94
CA GLU A 233 13.98 12.49 -7.69
C GLU A 233 12.55 12.93 -8.00
N LEU A 234 11.56 12.20 -7.50
CA LEU A 234 10.15 12.48 -7.75
C LEU A 234 9.37 12.64 -6.45
N GLY A 235 8.50 13.64 -6.43
CA GLY A 235 7.46 13.83 -5.41
C GLY A 235 6.08 13.67 -6.03
N ILE A 236 5.13 13.12 -5.27
CA ILE A 236 3.73 12.99 -5.72
C ILE A 236 2.80 13.71 -4.75
N GLU A 237 1.84 14.46 -5.28
CA GLU A 237 0.74 15.02 -4.48
C GLU A 237 -0.42 14.03 -4.38
N THR A 238 -0.60 13.21 -5.43
CA THR A 238 -1.64 12.20 -5.53
C THR A 238 -1.07 10.78 -5.53
N GLY A 239 -1.86 9.80 -5.07
CA GLY A 239 -1.45 8.39 -4.98
C GLY A 239 -2.12 7.46 -5.99
N ARG A 240 -2.20 7.82 -7.28
CA ARG A 240 -2.89 6.99 -8.28
C ARG A 240 -2.10 5.70 -8.60
N THR A 241 -2.81 4.67 -9.07
CA THR A 241 -2.18 3.37 -9.39
C THR A 241 -1.15 3.55 -10.50
N HIS A 242 0.09 3.11 -10.24
CA HIS A 242 1.24 3.23 -11.14
C HIS A 242 1.55 4.67 -11.59
N GLN A 243 1.23 5.67 -10.78
CA GLN A 243 1.25 7.09 -11.20
C GLN A 243 2.58 7.52 -11.83
N ILE A 244 3.70 7.40 -11.09
CA ILE A 244 5.03 7.81 -11.57
C ILE A 244 5.37 7.12 -12.89
N ARG A 245 5.13 5.80 -12.96
CA ARG A 245 5.43 4.98 -14.13
C ARG A 245 4.66 5.46 -15.37
N ARG A 246 3.37 5.74 -15.19
CA ARG A 246 2.48 6.21 -16.26
C ARG A 246 2.81 7.64 -16.67
N HIS A 247 3.09 8.53 -15.72
CA HIS A 247 3.49 9.92 -16.01
C HIS A 247 4.78 9.97 -16.82
N LEU A 248 5.81 9.27 -16.35
CA LEU A 248 7.10 9.22 -17.03
C LEU A 248 6.98 8.61 -18.43
N ALA A 249 6.20 7.54 -18.59
CA ALA A 249 5.90 6.98 -19.91
C ALA A 249 5.13 7.95 -20.82
N ALA A 250 4.14 8.68 -20.27
CA ALA A 250 3.32 9.63 -21.02
C ALA A 250 4.13 10.81 -21.59
N ILE A 251 5.21 11.21 -20.92
CA ILE A 251 6.12 12.26 -21.42
C ILE A 251 7.30 11.70 -22.24
N GLY A 252 7.26 10.42 -22.63
CA GLY A 252 8.30 9.79 -23.47
C GLY A 252 9.55 9.33 -22.73
N HIS A 253 9.56 9.39 -21.40
CA HIS A 253 10.70 9.08 -20.54
C HIS A 253 10.40 7.94 -19.55
N PRO A 254 9.96 6.77 -20.00
CA PRO A 254 9.51 5.72 -19.09
C PRO A 254 10.62 5.25 -18.13
N VAL A 255 10.20 4.70 -17.00
CA VAL A 255 11.12 4.11 -16.01
C VAL A 255 11.86 2.92 -16.63
N VAL A 256 13.19 2.92 -16.53
CA VAL A 256 14.03 1.83 -17.04
C VAL A 256 13.73 0.54 -16.26
N GLY A 257 13.56 -0.56 -16.98
CA GLY A 257 13.21 -1.87 -16.43
C GLY A 257 11.72 -2.06 -16.11
N ASP A 258 10.86 -1.06 -16.38
CA ASP A 258 9.41 -1.24 -16.24
C ASP A 258 8.87 -2.19 -17.31
N ALA A 259 8.43 -3.39 -16.90
CA ALA A 259 7.91 -4.41 -17.79
C ALA A 259 6.47 -4.16 -18.30
N LYS A 260 5.81 -3.07 -17.89
CA LYS A 260 4.42 -2.76 -18.27
C LYS A 260 4.29 -1.46 -19.06
N TYR A 261 4.95 -0.40 -18.62
CA TYR A 261 4.89 0.92 -19.27
C TYR A 261 6.25 1.35 -19.87
N GLY A 262 7.25 0.48 -19.79
CA GLY A 262 8.60 0.75 -20.27
C GLY A 262 8.78 0.59 -21.77
N ASP A 263 9.97 1.00 -22.23
CA ASP A 263 10.44 0.64 -23.56
C ASP A 263 11.08 -0.75 -23.52
N PHE A 264 10.40 -1.74 -24.10
CA PHE A 264 10.84 -3.13 -24.08
C PHE A 264 12.19 -3.35 -24.78
N ALA A 265 12.46 -2.64 -25.87
CA ALA A 265 13.72 -2.78 -26.60
C ALA A 265 14.88 -2.16 -25.81
N PHE A 266 14.66 -0.99 -25.21
CA PHE A 266 15.61 -0.36 -24.31
C PHE A 266 15.85 -1.23 -23.07
N ASN A 267 14.81 -1.77 -22.46
CA ASN A 267 14.90 -2.63 -21.27
C ASN A 267 15.74 -3.89 -21.53
N ARG A 268 15.61 -4.52 -22.71
CA ARG A 268 16.47 -5.66 -23.09
C ARG A 268 17.95 -5.27 -23.13
N ARG A 269 18.28 -4.11 -23.71
CA ARG A 269 19.66 -3.60 -23.72
C ARG A 269 20.13 -3.23 -22.32
N ALA A 270 19.33 -2.49 -21.56
CA ALA A 270 19.63 -2.09 -20.19
C ALA A 270 19.86 -3.28 -19.26
N ARG A 271 19.15 -4.41 -19.45
CA ARG A 271 19.42 -5.65 -18.71
C ARG A 271 20.84 -6.17 -18.96
N ALA A 272 21.33 -6.08 -20.19
CA ALA A 272 22.67 -6.53 -20.56
C ALA A 272 23.75 -5.52 -20.16
N SER A 273 23.55 -4.23 -20.46
CA SER A 273 24.56 -3.18 -20.22
C SER A 273 24.58 -2.67 -18.78
N LEU A 274 23.42 -2.48 -18.14
CA LEU A 274 23.30 -1.95 -16.79
C LEU A 274 23.10 -3.05 -15.73
N GLY A 275 22.95 -4.32 -16.13
CA GLY A 275 22.63 -5.41 -15.21
C GLY A 275 21.24 -5.31 -14.57
N LEU A 276 20.41 -4.35 -14.99
CA LEU A 276 19.15 -4.02 -14.35
C LEU A 276 18.05 -5.02 -14.73
N ARG A 277 17.65 -5.88 -13.78
CA ARG A 277 16.69 -6.98 -13.99
C ARG A 277 15.25 -6.66 -13.60
N ARG A 278 15.03 -5.51 -12.95
CA ARG A 278 13.75 -5.02 -12.43
C ARG A 278 13.56 -3.55 -12.77
N MET A 279 12.38 -3.02 -12.51
CA MET A 279 12.11 -1.59 -12.64
C MET A 279 12.97 -0.77 -11.68
N PHE A 280 13.67 0.25 -12.18
CA PHE A 280 14.40 1.21 -11.34
C PHE A 280 13.43 2.25 -10.78
N LEU A 281 12.67 1.85 -9.76
CA LEU A 281 11.84 2.73 -8.96
C LEU A 281 11.96 2.36 -7.49
N HIS A 282 12.27 3.35 -6.67
CA HIS A 282 12.54 3.19 -5.26
C HIS A 282 11.89 4.33 -4.46
N SER A 283 11.09 4.00 -3.45
CA SER A 283 10.50 4.94 -2.50
C SER A 283 11.55 5.29 -1.44
N SER A 284 12.44 6.23 -1.78
CA SER A 284 13.67 6.52 -1.02
C SER A 284 13.42 7.24 0.31
N ARG A 285 12.40 8.10 0.40
CA ARG A 285 12.10 8.85 1.62
C ARG A 285 10.61 9.00 1.85
N LEU A 286 10.22 8.95 3.11
CA LEU A 286 8.88 9.30 3.57
C LEU A 286 8.99 10.18 4.80
N ALA A 287 8.36 11.36 4.76
CA ALA A 287 8.20 12.21 5.92
C ALA A 287 6.72 12.43 6.23
N LEU A 288 6.35 12.29 7.50
CA LEU A 288 4.98 12.42 7.98
C LEU A 288 4.97 12.79 9.46
N GLU A 289 3.81 13.20 9.94
CA GLU A 289 3.56 13.41 11.36
C GLU A 289 3.19 12.08 12.04
N HIS A 290 3.82 11.75 13.16
CA HIS A 290 3.47 10.57 13.94
C HIS A 290 1.98 10.62 14.31
N PRO A 291 1.19 9.57 14.04
CA PRO A 291 -0.27 9.62 14.17
C PRO A 291 -0.80 9.75 15.61
N ILE A 292 0.08 9.73 16.61
CA ILE A 292 -0.28 9.74 18.05
C ILE A 292 0.49 10.88 18.73
N THR A 293 1.82 10.83 18.68
CA THR A 293 2.68 11.81 19.36
C THR A 293 2.79 13.15 18.64
N ARG A 294 2.29 13.26 17.39
CA ARG A 294 2.35 14.47 16.55
C ARG A 294 3.77 14.94 16.21
N LYS A 295 4.80 14.18 16.58
CA LYS A 295 6.20 14.49 16.23
C LYS A 295 6.41 14.31 14.72
N ARG A 296 7.21 15.18 14.10
CA ARG A 296 7.61 15.00 12.70
C ARG A 296 8.62 13.86 12.61
N LEU A 297 8.32 12.88 11.77
CA LEU A 297 9.18 11.74 11.48
C LEU A 297 9.61 11.78 10.02
N ALA A 298 10.84 11.36 9.75
CA ALA A 298 11.37 11.15 8.41
C ALA A 298 12.11 9.82 8.38
N PHE A 299 11.84 9.05 7.35
CA PHE A 299 12.45 7.74 7.14
C PHE A 299 13.08 7.71 5.76
N SER A 300 14.25 7.10 5.67
CA SER A 300 14.96 6.90 4.42
C SER A 300 15.30 5.42 4.25
N ALA A 301 15.01 4.89 3.07
CA ALA A 301 15.50 3.60 2.63
C ALA A 301 16.75 3.82 1.77
N PRO A 302 17.86 3.09 2.01
CA PRO A 302 19.02 3.18 1.13
C PRO A 302 18.67 2.66 -0.26
N LEU A 303 19.29 3.25 -1.29
CA LEU A 303 19.15 2.74 -2.64
C LEU A 303 19.69 1.29 -2.67
N PRO A 304 18.89 0.29 -3.12
CA PRO A 304 19.35 -1.09 -3.19
C PRO A 304 20.61 -1.24 -4.04
N ASP A 305 21.52 -2.13 -3.64
CA ASP A 305 22.83 -2.31 -4.26
C ASP A 305 22.70 -2.57 -5.77
N GLU A 306 21.71 -3.36 -6.20
CA GLU A 306 21.50 -3.65 -7.62
C GLU A 306 21.09 -2.41 -8.44
N LEU A 307 20.47 -1.42 -7.81
CA LEU A 307 20.15 -0.14 -8.43
C LEU A 307 21.35 0.79 -8.41
N SER A 308 22.14 0.80 -7.33
CA SER A 308 23.38 1.57 -7.23
C SER A 308 24.39 1.14 -8.31
N GLU A 309 24.61 -0.17 -8.46
CA GLU A 309 25.46 -0.73 -9.53
C GLU A 309 24.98 -0.34 -10.93
N ALA A 310 23.65 -0.29 -11.15
CA ALA A 310 23.08 0.12 -12.43
C ALA A 310 23.34 1.60 -12.73
N LEU A 311 23.43 2.47 -11.72
CA LEU A 311 23.82 3.87 -11.90
C LEU A 311 25.30 4.00 -12.28
N GLU A 312 26.18 3.25 -11.61
CA GLU A 312 27.61 3.24 -11.93
C GLU A 312 27.85 2.80 -13.38
N ARG A 313 27.20 1.71 -13.82
CA ARG A 313 27.28 1.23 -15.21
C ARG A 313 26.65 2.20 -16.21
N ALA A 314 25.70 3.03 -15.78
CA ALA A 314 25.12 4.09 -16.60
C ALA A 314 26.01 5.35 -16.68
N GLY A 315 27.15 5.37 -15.97
CA GLY A 315 28.03 6.54 -15.86
C GLY A 315 27.43 7.66 -14.99
N ILE A 316 26.49 7.32 -14.11
CA ILE A 316 25.81 8.28 -13.25
C ILE A 316 26.46 8.26 -11.87
N ALA A 317 27.29 9.27 -11.59
CA ALA A 317 27.83 9.51 -10.26
C ALA A 317 26.75 10.17 -9.38
N TRP A 318 26.13 9.39 -8.51
CA TRP A 318 25.19 9.88 -7.51
C TRP A 318 25.60 9.41 -6.12
N LYS A 319 25.62 10.33 -5.17
CA LYS A 319 25.76 10.02 -3.74
C LYS A 319 24.44 10.38 -3.05
N PRO A 320 23.94 9.54 -2.14
CA PRO A 320 22.79 9.91 -1.33
C PRO A 320 23.09 11.21 -0.58
N THR A 321 22.20 12.19 -0.66
CA THR A 321 22.27 13.35 0.23
C THR A 321 22.06 12.83 1.65
N SER A 322 23.02 13.05 2.55
CA SER A 322 23.05 12.50 3.90
C SER A 322 21.68 12.56 4.57
N THR A 323 21.26 11.41 5.11
CA THR A 323 20.07 11.23 5.95
C THR A 323 20.09 12.23 7.10
N VAL A 324 19.00 13.00 7.26
CA VAL A 324 18.67 13.71 8.50
C VAL A 324 17.99 12.73 9.43
#